data_AF-A0AAW5KEA1-F1
#
_entry.id   AF-A0AAW5KEA1-F1
#
_cell.length_a   1.000
_cell.length_b   1.000
_cell.length_c   1.000
_cell.angle_alpha   90.00
_cell.angle_beta   90.00
_cell.angle_gamma   90.00
#
_symmetry.space_group_name_H-M   'P 1'
#
loop_
_entity.id
_entity.type
_entity.pdbx_description
1 polymer ?
#
loop_
_entity_poly.entity_id
_entity_poly.type
_entity_poly.pdbx_seq_one_letter_code
_entity_poly.pdbx_strand_id
1 'polypeptide(L)' 'MDKPHVLDILAKKQGCFVSDLRLNPINRRAALADLLLLDDSAYRQKEWREAATYLLGKPIPDGIEEMKRLISRETEG' A
#
# COMPACT_ATOMS: atom_id res chain seq x y z
N MET A 1 -15.84 -11.74 11.70
CA MET A 1 -15.12 -11.74 10.42
C MET A 1 -14.15 -10.59 10.47
N ASP A 2 -12.87 -10.90 10.62
CA ASP A 2 -11.80 -9.91 10.52
C ASP A 2 -11.85 -9.23 9.15
N LYS A 3 -11.72 -7.91 9.14
CA LYS A 3 -11.67 -7.16 7.91
C LYS A 3 -10.40 -7.57 7.15
N PRO A 4 -10.48 -7.89 5.84
CA PRO A 4 -9.31 -8.30 5.08
C PRO A 4 -8.25 -7.19 5.12
N HIS A 5 -6.99 -7.59 5.32
CA HIS A 5 -5.87 -6.66 5.41
C HIS A 5 -5.68 -5.93 4.06
N VAL A 6 -5.25 -4.67 4.08
CA VAL A 6 -5.01 -3.89 2.85
C VAL A 6 -4.17 -4.66 1.84
N LEU A 7 -3.08 -5.27 2.28
CA LEU A 7 -2.19 -6.03 1.41
C LEU A 7 -2.88 -7.21 0.72
N ASP A 8 -3.79 -7.92 1.39
CA ASP A 8 -4.52 -9.04 0.78
C ASP A 8 -5.45 -8.56 -0.33
N ILE A 9 -6.05 -7.38 -0.16
CA ILE A 9 -6.94 -6.77 -1.14
C ILE A 9 -6.15 -6.31 -2.36
N LEU A 10 -5.01 -5.66 -2.14
CA LEU A 10 -4.09 -5.24 -3.21
C LEU A 10 -3.58 -6.46 -3.99
N ALA A 11 -3.16 -7.52 -3.29
CA ALA A 11 -2.70 -8.77 -3.88
C ALA A 11 -3.79 -9.44 -4.72
N LYS A 12 -5.01 -9.54 -4.17
CA LYS A 12 -6.17 -10.11 -4.86
C LYS A 12 -6.54 -9.29 -6.10
N LYS A 13 -6.47 -7.96 -6.03
CA LYS A 13 -6.75 -7.08 -7.18
C LYS A 13 -5.76 -7.29 -8.32
N GLN A 14 -4.50 -7.59 -8.00
CA GLN A 14 -3.44 -7.85 -8.98
C GLN A 14 -3.32 -9.33 -9.38
N GLY A 15 -4.06 -10.23 -8.73
CA GLY A 15 -3.97 -11.67 -8.98
C GLY A 15 -2.61 -12.27 -8.60
N CYS A 16 -1.93 -11.71 -7.58
CA CYS A 16 -0.62 -12.17 -7.12
C CYS A 16 -0.64 -12.49 -5.62
N PHE A 17 0.49 -13.00 -5.09
CA PHE A 17 0.65 -13.17 -3.65
C PHE A 17 1.07 -11.84 -3.00
N VAL A 18 0.80 -11.68 -1.70
CA VAL A 18 1.23 -10.50 -0.94
C VAL A 18 2.75 -10.29 -1.00
N SER A 19 3.52 -11.39 -0.99
CA SER A 19 4.98 -11.35 -1.17
C SER A 19 5.40 -10.75 -2.51
N ASP A 20 4.64 -11.01 -3.59
CA ASP A 20 4.96 -10.49 -4.92
C ASP A 20 4.80 -8.97 -4.99
N LEU A 21 3.90 -8.39 -4.17
CA LEU A 21 3.74 -6.94 -4.09
C LEU A 21 5.02 -6.23 -3.63
N ARG A 22 5.90 -6.91 -2.89
CA ARG A 22 7.19 -6.35 -2.46
C ARG A 22 8.34 -6.77 -3.37
N LEU A 23 8.34 -8.02 -3.83
CA LEU A 23 9.44 -8.62 -4.59
C LEU A 23 9.48 -8.16 -6.05
N ASN A 24 8.32 -7.97 -6.67
CA ASN A 24 8.22 -7.56 -8.06
C ASN A 24 8.02 -6.03 -8.15
N PRO A 25 8.95 -5.27 -8.77
CA PRO A 25 8.83 -3.82 -8.91
C PRO A 25 7.55 -3.35 -9.61
N ILE A 26 7.04 -4.14 -10.56
CA ILE A 26 5.80 -3.83 -11.31
C ILE A 26 4.59 -3.95 -10.38
N ASN A 27 4.46 -5.07 -9.68
CA ASN A 27 3.38 -5.30 -8.72
C ASN A 27 3.45 -4.30 -7.58
N ARG A 28 4.66 -3.97 -7.10
CA ARG A 28 4.86 -2.93 -6.08
C ARG A 28 4.32 -1.59 -6.52
N ARG A 29 4.66 -1.14 -7.73
CA ARG A 29 4.18 0.15 -8.26
C ARG A 29 2.66 0.13 -8.44
N ALA A 30 2.10 -0.96 -8.96
CA ALA A 30 0.65 -1.13 -9.06
C ALA A 30 -0.03 -1.11 -7.68
N ALA A 31 0.56 -1.75 -6.67
CA ALA A 31 0.02 -1.83 -5.31
C ALA A 31 0.01 -0.47 -4.62
N LEU A 32 1.07 0.31 -4.82
CA LEU A 32 1.19 1.67 -4.34
C LEU A 32 0.15 2.59 -5.01
N ALA A 33 -0.03 2.47 -6.33
CA ALA A 33 -1.06 3.23 -7.04
C ALA A 33 -2.48 2.84 -6.57
N ASP A 34 -2.74 1.55 -6.41
CA ASP A 34 -4.01 1.06 -5.88
C ASP A 34 -4.26 1.53 -4.44
N LEU A 35 -3.22 1.55 -3.60
CA LEU A 35 -3.27 2.07 -2.24
C LEU A 35 -3.66 3.56 -2.23
N LEU A 36 -3.12 4.38 -3.14
CA LEU A 36 -3.49 5.80 -3.25
C LEU A 36 -4.96 6.03 -3.59
N LEU A 37 -5.56 5.12 -4.36
CA LEU A 37 -6.96 5.18 -4.80
C LEU A 37 -7.95 4.73 -3.72
N LEU A 38 -7.48 4.17 -2.60
CA LEU A 38 -8.34 3.82 -1.48
C LEU A 38 -8.79 5.08 -0.73
N ASP A 39 -10.05 5.08 -0.30
CA ASP A 39 -10.60 6.09 0.60
C ASP A 39 -9.83 6.15 1.92
N ASP A 40 -9.55 7.36 2.40
CA ASP A 40 -8.84 7.58 3.67
C ASP A 40 -9.57 6.97 4.86
N SER A 41 -10.90 6.90 4.78
CA SER A 41 -11.78 6.31 5.80
C SER A 41 -11.92 4.79 5.67
N ALA A 42 -11.45 4.19 4.57
CA ALA A 42 -11.58 2.76 4.33
C ALA A 42 -10.75 1.93 5.30
N TYR A 43 -9.62 2.44 5.80
CA TYR A 43 -8.74 1.73 6.74
C TYR A 43 -8.20 2.67 7.80
N ARG A 44 -7.81 2.14 8.96
CA ARG A 44 -7.16 2.95 9.99
C ARG A 44 -5.77 3.38 9.52
N GLN A 45 -5.31 4.52 9.99
CA GLN A 45 -3.96 5.03 9.74
C GLN A 45 -2.86 3.98 9.99
N LYS A 46 -3.04 3.13 11.02
CA LYS A 46 -2.11 2.04 11.31
C LYS A 46 -1.98 1.05 10.14
N GLU A 47 -3.10 0.65 9.54
CA GLU A 47 -3.14 -0.30 8.43
C GLU A 47 -2.52 0.30 7.16
N TRP A 48 -2.77 1.58 6.91
CA TRP A 48 -2.09 2.34 5.84
C TRP A 48 -0.57 2.34 6.02
N ARG A 49 -0.11 2.62 7.26
CA ARG A 49 1.32 2.62 7.58
C ARG A 49 1.94 1.25 7.40
N GLU A 50 1.30 0.20 7.89
CA GLU A 50 1.77 -1.18 7.79
C GLU A 50 1.90 -1.60 6.32
N ALA A 51 0.88 -1.31 5.50
CA ALA A 51 0.92 -1.60 4.06
C ALA A 51 2.00 -0.80 3.32
N ALA A 52 2.08 0.51 3.53
CA ALA A 52 3.08 1.36 2.90
C ALA A 52 4.51 0.97 3.31
N THR A 53 4.71 0.62 4.59
CA THR A 53 6.01 0.17 5.13
C THR A 53 6.42 -1.14 4.48
N TYR A 54 5.48 -2.07 4.33
CA TYR A 54 5.72 -3.35 3.67
C TYR A 54 6.11 -3.19 2.20
N LEU A 55 5.36 -2.38 1.45
CA LEU A 55 5.58 -2.16 0.03
C LEU A 55 6.89 -1.41 -0.24
N LEU A 56 7.16 -0.34 0.50
CA LEU A 56 8.34 0.52 0.29
C LEU A 56 9.59 0.00 1.02
N GLY A 57 9.44 -0.90 1.99
CA GLY A 57 10.55 -1.44 2.76
C GLY A 57 11.30 -0.40 3.60
N LYS A 58 10.67 0.73 3.91
CA LYS A 58 11.25 1.86 4.65
C LYS A 58 10.26 2.41 5.68
N PRO A 59 10.74 3.11 6.73
CA PRO A 59 9.86 3.78 7.68
C PRO A 59 8.96 4.79 6.99
N ILE A 60 7.68 4.78 7.34
CA ILE A 60 6.66 5.65 6.77
C ILE A 60 6.23 6.68 7.81
N PRO A 61 6.12 7.97 7.44
CA PRO A 61 5.70 9.03 8.36
C PRO A 61 4.28 8.83 8.88
N ASP A 62 3.97 9.50 9.98
CA ASP A 62 2.61 9.62 10.48
C ASP A 62 1.80 10.60 9.63
N GLY A 63 0.51 10.30 9.51
CA GLY A 63 -0.46 11.10 8.74
C GLY A 63 -0.78 10.47 7.38
N ILE A 64 -2.07 10.21 7.09
CA ILE A 64 -2.48 9.59 5.82
C ILE A 64 -2.05 10.47 4.63
N GLU A 65 -2.12 11.79 4.78
CA GLU A 65 -1.70 12.74 3.75
C GLU A 65 -0.20 12.67 3.45
N GLU A 66 0.64 12.61 4.50
CA GLU A 66 2.09 12.41 4.38
C GLU A 66 2.44 11.07 3.74
N MET A 67 1.73 10.00 4.12
CA MET A 67 1.87 8.68 3.52
C MET A 67 1.55 8.72 2.02
N LYS A 68 0.42 9.33 1.64
CA LYS A 68 0.01 9.48 0.24
C LYS A 68 1.02 10.29 -0.55
N ARG A 69 1.51 11.42 -0.02
CA ARG A 69 2.58 12.21 -0.66
C ARG A 69 3.83 11.38 -0.93
N LEU A 70 4.27 10.59 0.05
CA LEU A 70 5.43 9.72 -0.10
C LEU A 70 5.19 8.65 -1.17
N ILE A 71 4.03 7.99 -1.14
CA ILE A 71 3.67 6.97 -2.12
C ILE A 71 3.61 7.55 -3.53
N SER A 72 2.98 8.72 -3.72
CA SER A 72 2.90 9.40 -5.02
C SER A 72 4.29 9.60 -5.63
N ARG A 73 5.24 10.12 -4.85
CA ARG A 73 6.63 10.32 -5.30
C ARG A 73 7.31 9.04 -5.76
N GLU A 74 7.02 7.92 -5.12
CA GLU A 74 7.59 6.60 -5.49
C GLU A 74 6.91 6.01 -6.72
N THR A 75 5.63 6.34 -6.95
CA THR A 75 4.88 5.91 -8.14
C THR A 75 5.12 6.78 -9.37
N GLU A 76 5.62 8.02 -9.19
CA GLU A 76 5.97 8.94 -10.28
C GLU A 76 7.39 8.73 -10.83
N GLY A 77 8.24 8.03 -10.07
CA GLY A 77 9.63 7.73 -10.44
C GLY A 77 9.83 6.62 -11.47
#